data_AF-A0A2P5VWI2-F1
#
_entry.id   AF-A0A2P5VWI2-F1
#
_cell.length_a   1.000
_cell.length_b   1.000
_cell.length_c   1.000
_cell.angle_alpha   90.00
_cell.angle_beta   90.00
_cell.angle_gamma   90.00
#
_symmetry.space_group_name_H-M   'P 1'
#
loop_
_entity.id
_entity.type
_entity.pdbx_description
1 polymer ?
#
loop_
_entity_poly.entity_id
_entity_poly.type
_entity_poly.pdbx_seq_one_letter_code
_entity_poly.pdbx_strand_id
1 'polypeptide(L)'
;MSREKLRRAALPPVQEVCGVAGATAEEENGVTVVEMSAGKRRRGRPSRNQVRTTSSSAPPPPPQRKDEDDEEDVECTSLNQELQDMEARFRRGQKKSPEEANQMLQAWKEEVERARQGQRDAESKLSSLEASIIIAEVQKMRVEMAAMKRDAEHYSRQVKMLQQQLQKETDLHLALASAVEHCGSPSSSAPGKLPDKAQELLDSIAVLEITVAKLQQALHQGPWKHAINDQEKEATDSYSDGVEKEEASQTQKVPTASSLKVIPTSIRQRMIDELSSYFELNERQVVGLQAETKVVKKVIDKGEIKIRMLLKGSNSDDDFL
;
A
#
# COMPACT_ATOMS: atom_id res chain seq x y z
N MET A 1 17.11 -56.04 -12.09
CA MET A 1 16.88 -56.54 -10.71
C MET A 1 17.88 -55.80 -9.83
N SER A 2 17.53 -54.90 -8.91
CA SER A 2 16.64 -55.04 -7.74
C SER A 2 16.08 -53.66 -7.34
N ARG A 3 14.76 -53.50 -7.25
CA ARG A 3 13.94 -53.42 -6.01
C ARG A 3 14.45 -52.38 -5.00
N GLU A 4 13.85 -51.19 -4.91
CA GLU A 4 12.53 -50.87 -4.32
C GLU A 4 12.47 -51.16 -2.82
N LYS A 5 12.40 -50.07 -2.01
CA LYS A 5 11.93 -50.01 -0.60
C LYS A 5 12.31 -48.64 0.02
N LEU A 6 11.37 -47.70 0.21
CA LEU A 6 10.72 -47.25 1.48
C LEU A 6 10.63 -45.71 1.33
N ARG A 7 9.64 -44.91 1.73
CA ARG A 7 8.42 -45.05 2.52
C ARG A 7 7.46 -43.91 2.16
N ARG A 8 6.19 -44.29 2.02
CA ARG A 8 5.00 -43.44 2.10
C ARG A 8 4.84 -42.98 3.56
N ALA A 9 4.59 -41.69 3.80
CA ALA A 9 3.99 -41.21 5.03
C ALA A 9 2.78 -40.35 4.64
N ALA A 10 1.61 -40.80 5.07
CA ALA A 10 0.32 -40.18 4.86
C ALA A 10 0.13 -39.00 5.83
N LEU A 11 -0.50 -37.92 5.37
CA LEU A 11 -1.10 -36.91 6.24
C LEU A 11 -2.64 -36.91 6.04
N PRO A 12 -3.42 -36.73 7.13
CA PRO A 12 -4.88 -36.89 7.17
C PRO A 12 -5.65 -35.65 6.64
N PRO A 13 -6.98 -35.77 6.40
CA PRO A 13 -7.77 -34.75 5.72
C PRO A 13 -8.11 -33.57 6.62
N VAL A 14 -8.11 -32.37 6.04
CA VAL A 14 -8.57 -31.14 6.70
C VAL A 14 -10.10 -31.11 6.64
N GLN A 15 -10.72 -31.08 7.82
CA GLN A 15 -12.16 -30.92 8.01
C GLN A 15 -12.62 -29.52 7.60
N GLU A 16 -13.67 -29.52 6.81
CA GLU A 16 -14.54 -28.40 6.48
C GLU A 16 -15.47 -28.14 7.67
N VAL A 17 -15.49 -26.91 8.20
CA VAL A 17 -16.52 -26.45 9.14
C VAL A 17 -17.13 -25.17 8.58
N CYS A 18 -18.45 -25.24 8.44
CA CYS A 18 -19.35 -24.26 7.87
C CYS A 18 -19.97 -23.39 8.96
N GLY A 19 -20.19 -22.10 8.63
CA GLY A 19 -21.20 -21.23 9.24
C GLY A 19 -20.71 -20.19 10.26
N VAL A 20 -21.33 -19.02 10.48
CA VAL A 20 -22.53 -18.32 9.96
C VAL A 20 -22.42 -16.85 10.43
N ALA A 21 -22.93 -15.89 9.64
CA ALA A 21 -23.35 -14.50 9.98
C ALA A 21 -22.28 -13.53 10.50
N GLY A 22 -22.31 -12.22 10.21
CA GLY A 22 -23.28 -11.35 9.56
C GLY A 22 -22.99 -9.91 9.98
N ALA A 23 -23.47 -8.96 9.17
CA ALA A 23 -23.75 -7.55 9.48
C ALA A 23 -22.61 -6.50 9.47
N THR A 24 -22.77 -5.56 8.51
CA THR A 24 -22.70 -4.07 8.64
C THR A 24 -21.31 -3.44 8.87
N ALA A 25 -20.99 -2.23 8.40
CA ALA A 25 -21.72 -1.18 7.72
C ALA A 25 -20.77 -0.41 6.79
N GLU A 26 -21.33 0.34 5.86
CA GLU A 26 -20.65 1.41 5.14
C GLU A 26 -20.13 2.46 6.11
N GLU A 27 -18.88 2.91 5.92
CA GLU A 27 -18.33 4.06 6.64
C GLU A 27 -18.21 5.23 5.65
N GLU A 28 -19.24 6.06 5.70
CA GLU A 28 -19.32 7.37 5.07
C GLU A 28 -18.44 8.37 5.81
N ASN A 29 -17.82 9.26 5.04
CA ASN A 29 -17.02 10.38 5.49
C ASN A 29 -17.64 11.16 6.67
N GLY A 30 -16.91 11.25 7.77
CA GLY A 30 -17.27 12.10 8.90
C GLY A 30 -16.06 12.50 9.73
N VAL A 31 -15.32 13.51 9.26
CA VAL A 31 -14.29 14.18 10.07
C VAL A 31 -14.98 14.89 11.24
N THR A 32 -14.88 14.33 12.45
CA THR A 32 -15.19 15.07 13.68
C THR A 32 -13.89 15.52 14.35
N VAL A 33 -13.56 16.79 14.15
CA VAL A 33 -12.54 17.49 14.95
C VAL A 33 -13.14 17.73 16.33
N VAL A 34 -12.73 16.93 17.32
CA VAL A 34 -13.03 17.18 18.74
C VAL A 34 -11.89 18.00 19.32
N GLU A 35 -12.12 19.30 19.44
CA GLU A 35 -11.28 20.24 20.18
C GLU A 35 -11.38 19.94 21.69
N MET A 36 -10.31 19.40 22.27
CA MET A 36 -10.24 19.18 23.72
C MET A 36 -9.76 20.43 24.44
N SER A 37 -10.69 21.16 25.06
CA SER A 37 -10.40 22.30 25.92
C SER A 37 -9.78 21.84 27.24
N ALA A 38 -8.55 22.30 27.52
CA ALA A 38 -7.82 21.99 28.76
C ALA A 38 -8.40 22.74 29.98
N GLY A 39 -9.41 22.15 30.62
CA GLY A 39 -9.99 22.65 31.86
C GLY A 39 -9.23 22.21 33.12
N LYS A 40 -8.27 23.04 33.57
CA LYS A 40 -7.63 22.92 34.90
C LYS A 40 -8.65 23.14 36.02
N ARG A 41 -9.24 22.08 36.57
CA ARG A 41 -10.05 22.14 37.80
C ARG A 41 -9.12 22.19 39.01
N ARG A 42 -9.05 23.37 39.64
CA ARG A 42 -8.37 23.58 40.92
C ARG A 42 -9.10 22.78 42.02
N ARG A 43 -8.33 22.03 42.80
CA ARG A 43 -8.78 21.31 44.00
C ARG A 43 -9.30 22.31 45.03
N GLY A 44 -10.61 22.30 45.27
CA GLY A 44 -11.21 22.96 46.42
C GLY A 44 -10.87 22.21 47.71
N ARG A 45 -10.36 22.91 48.71
CA ARG A 45 -10.26 22.41 50.10
C ARG A 45 -11.68 22.36 50.71
N PRO A 46 -12.02 21.34 51.51
CA PRO A 46 -13.27 21.34 52.26
C PRO A 46 -13.26 22.44 53.34
N SER A 47 -14.42 23.06 53.55
CA SER A 47 -14.64 24.07 54.58
C SER A 47 -14.55 23.46 55.98
N ARG A 48 -13.80 24.15 56.85
CA ARG A 48 -13.64 23.89 58.28
C ARG A 48 -14.99 24.02 58.98
N ASN A 49 -15.53 22.90 59.49
CA ASN A 49 -16.71 22.88 60.33
C ASN A 49 -16.47 23.72 61.60
N GLN A 50 -17.23 24.80 61.76
CA GLN A 50 -17.34 25.51 63.04
C GLN A 50 -18.41 24.79 63.87
N VAL A 51 -17.96 24.18 64.96
CA VAL A 51 -18.83 23.69 66.02
C VAL A 51 -19.40 24.92 66.74
N ARG A 52 -20.69 25.18 66.54
CA ARG A 52 -21.45 26.22 67.25
C ARG A 52 -22.06 25.57 68.49
N THR A 53 -21.36 25.61 69.62
CA THR A 53 -21.98 25.36 70.92
C THR A 53 -22.75 26.61 71.34
N THR A 54 -24.04 26.67 71.04
CA THR A 54 -24.93 27.62 71.75
C THR A 54 -25.32 26.98 73.07
N SER A 55 -24.64 27.42 74.14
CA SER A 55 -25.14 27.26 75.51
C SER A 55 -26.56 27.84 75.57
N SER A 56 -27.54 26.98 75.83
CA SER A 56 -28.93 27.38 76.00
C SER A 56 -29.21 27.69 77.46
N SER A 57 -29.87 28.83 77.64
CA SER A 57 -30.19 29.53 78.88
C SER A 57 -31.17 28.74 79.76
N ALA A 58 -30.96 28.80 81.07
CA ALA A 58 -31.89 28.31 82.09
C ALA A 58 -33.20 29.15 82.15
N PRO A 59 -34.35 28.52 82.42
CA PRO A 59 -35.54 29.17 82.98
C PRO A 59 -35.97 28.58 84.36
N PRO A 60 -36.91 29.23 85.08
CA PRO A 60 -37.03 29.28 86.55
C PRO A 60 -37.84 28.12 87.19
N PRO A 61 -37.89 27.99 88.54
CA PRO A 61 -38.47 26.84 89.25
C PRO A 61 -40.03 26.84 89.31
N PRO A 62 -40.66 25.72 89.76
CA PRO A 62 -41.87 25.15 89.15
C PRO A 62 -43.17 25.45 89.91
N PRO A 63 -44.34 25.02 89.38
CA PRO A 63 -45.49 24.63 90.20
C PRO A 63 -45.75 23.12 90.16
N GLN A 64 -46.06 22.59 91.34
CA GLN A 64 -46.33 21.20 91.67
C GLN A 64 -47.51 20.59 90.90
N ARG A 65 -47.36 19.31 90.53
CA ARG A 65 -48.38 18.22 90.42
C ARG A 65 -47.58 16.95 90.11
N LYS A 66 -47.20 16.14 91.11
CA LYS A 66 -47.81 14.84 91.45
C LYS A 66 -48.06 13.99 90.19
N ASP A 67 -47.25 12.93 90.07
CA ASP A 67 -47.32 11.77 89.16
C ASP A 67 -46.04 11.61 88.29
N GLU A 68 -44.83 11.75 88.87
CA GLU A 68 -43.54 11.71 88.15
C GLU A 68 -42.79 10.35 88.26
N ASP A 69 -43.23 9.43 89.14
CA ASP A 69 -42.46 8.22 89.44
C ASP A 69 -42.54 7.13 88.34
N ASP A 70 -43.55 7.15 87.46
CA ASP A 70 -43.71 6.15 86.38
C ASP A 70 -43.14 6.61 85.02
N GLU A 71 -42.97 7.92 84.79
CA GLU A 71 -42.40 8.43 83.53
C GLU A 71 -40.86 8.37 83.52
N GLU A 72 -40.21 8.57 84.67
CA GLU A 72 -38.75 8.51 84.79
C GLU A 72 -38.19 7.09 84.56
N ASP A 73 -38.90 6.04 85.00
CA ASP A 73 -38.51 4.65 84.79
C ASP A 73 -38.65 4.23 83.31
N VAL A 74 -39.65 4.74 82.60
CA VAL A 74 -39.83 4.52 81.16
C VAL A 74 -38.76 5.26 80.35
N GLU A 75 -38.37 6.47 80.77
CA GLU A 75 -37.30 7.22 80.13
C GLU A 75 -35.92 6.58 80.38
N CYS A 76 -35.65 6.10 81.60
CA CYS A 76 -34.40 5.43 81.94
C CYS A 76 -34.23 4.10 81.18
N THR A 77 -35.32 3.33 81.01
CA THR A 77 -35.30 2.10 80.21
C THR A 77 -35.16 2.37 78.71
N SER A 78 -35.80 3.42 78.19
CA SER A 78 -35.64 3.86 76.79
C SER A 78 -34.21 4.27 76.46
N LEU A 79 -33.59 5.09 77.32
CA LEU A 79 -32.21 5.53 77.14
C LEU A 79 -31.22 4.36 77.25
N ASN A 80 -31.45 3.42 78.16
CA ASN A 80 -30.59 2.25 78.29
C ASN A 80 -30.74 1.30 77.08
N GLN A 81 -31.95 1.18 76.53
CA GLN A 81 -32.21 0.46 75.30
C GLN A 81 -31.53 1.13 74.10
N GLU A 82 -31.56 2.46 74.02
CA GLU A 82 -30.86 3.23 72.99
C GLU A 82 -29.33 3.09 73.12
N LEU A 83 -28.79 3.06 74.35
CA LEU A 83 -27.38 2.85 74.62
C LEU A 83 -26.92 1.46 74.14
N GLN A 84 -27.69 0.41 74.45
CA GLN A 84 -27.42 -0.95 73.97
C GLN A 84 -27.53 -1.05 72.46
N ASP A 85 -28.49 -0.36 71.85
CA ASP A 85 -28.70 -0.40 70.41
C ASP A 85 -27.59 0.37 69.69
N MET A 86 -27.11 1.47 70.26
CA MET A 86 -25.92 2.19 69.80
C MET A 86 -24.64 1.37 69.98
N GLU A 87 -24.48 0.65 71.10
CA GLU A 87 -23.36 -0.27 71.31
C GLU A 87 -23.41 -1.46 70.34
N ALA A 88 -24.58 -2.02 70.08
CA ALA A 88 -24.78 -3.11 69.11
C ALA A 88 -24.55 -2.64 67.67
N ARG A 89 -24.94 -1.41 67.32
CA ARG A 89 -24.62 -0.79 66.03
C ARG A 89 -23.12 -0.51 65.90
N PHE A 90 -22.46 -0.05 66.97
CA PHE A 90 -21.01 0.17 67.00
C PHE A 90 -20.25 -1.15 66.82
N ARG A 91 -20.62 -2.21 67.57
CA ARG A 91 -20.03 -3.55 67.45
C ARG A 91 -20.26 -4.18 66.08
N ARG A 92 -21.39 -3.92 65.43
CA ARG A 92 -21.69 -4.40 64.07
C ARG A 92 -20.93 -3.59 63.00
N GLY A 93 -20.82 -2.28 63.16
CA GLY A 93 -20.06 -1.40 62.26
C GLY A 93 -18.55 -1.62 62.30
N GLN A 94 -18.01 -2.09 63.43
CA GLN A 94 -16.58 -2.33 63.63
C GLN A 94 -16.10 -3.73 63.19
N LYS A 95 -17.00 -4.63 62.75
CA LYS A 95 -16.71 -6.05 62.48
C LYS A 95 -16.63 -6.43 61.00
N LYS A 96 -16.10 -5.57 60.13
CA LYS A 96 -15.33 -6.14 59.00
C LYS A 96 -14.04 -6.64 59.61
N SER A 97 -13.93 -7.95 59.76
CA SER A 97 -12.73 -8.58 60.33
C SER A 97 -11.50 -8.05 59.58
N PRO A 98 -10.42 -7.65 60.26
CA PRO A 98 -9.18 -7.27 59.57
C PRO A 98 -8.70 -8.36 58.60
N GLU A 99 -9.06 -9.62 58.87
CA GLU A 99 -8.84 -10.77 58.00
C GLU A 99 -9.58 -10.67 56.66
N GLU A 100 -10.84 -10.24 56.67
CA GLU A 100 -11.67 -10.08 55.46
C GLU A 100 -11.19 -8.89 54.61
N ALA A 101 -10.76 -7.80 55.27
CA ALA A 101 -10.12 -6.68 54.59
C ALA A 101 -8.78 -7.08 53.95
N ASN A 102 -7.98 -7.92 54.63
CA ASN A 102 -6.74 -8.46 54.08
C ASN A 102 -7.01 -9.40 52.90
N GLN A 103 -8.02 -10.27 52.98
CA GLN A 103 -8.43 -11.13 51.86
C GLN A 103 -8.86 -10.32 50.65
N MET A 104 -9.69 -9.28 50.84
CA MET A 104 -10.05 -8.38 49.74
C MET A 104 -8.84 -7.66 49.16
N LEU A 105 -7.91 -7.21 50.00
CA LEU A 105 -6.69 -6.55 49.55
C LEU A 105 -5.81 -7.50 48.72
N GLN A 106 -5.71 -8.77 49.10
CA GLN A 106 -4.98 -9.77 48.33
C GLN A 106 -5.68 -10.09 47.00
N ALA A 107 -7.00 -10.32 47.02
CA ALA A 107 -7.77 -10.55 45.80
C ALA A 107 -7.64 -9.37 44.82
N TRP A 108 -7.66 -8.14 45.32
CA TRP A 108 -7.44 -6.95 44.50
C TRP A 108 -6.01 -6.86 43.95
N LYS A 109 -4.99 -7.21 44.74
CA LYS A 109 -3.61 -7.28 44.25
C LYS A 109 -3.45 -8.32 43.15
N GLU A 110 -4.04 -9.50 43.31
CA GLU A 110 -4.03 -10.55 42.29
C GLU A 110 -4.75 -10.10 41.02
N GLU A 111 -5.88 -9.41 41.13
CA GLU A 111 -6.58 -8.81 40.00
C GLU A 111 -5.71 -7.79 39.26
N VAL A 112 -5.03 -6.91 39.99
CA VAL A 112 -4.11 -5.91 39.43
C VAL A 112 -2.94 -6.57 38.70
N GLU A 113 -2.36 -7.63 39.26
CA GLU A 113 -1.27 -8.36 38.60
C GLU A 113 -1.75 -9.14 37.38
N ARG A 114 -2.96 -9.71 37.41
CA ARG A 114 -3.58 -10.35 36.24
C ARG A 114 -3.83 -9.34 35.12
N ALA A 115 -4.34 -8.14 35.45
CA ALA A 115 -4.53 -7.07 34.49
C ALA A 115 -3.20 -6.60 33.88
N ARG A 116 -2.14 -6.46 34.69
CA ARG A 116 -0.79 -6.15 34.20
C ARG A 116 -0.23 -7.24 33.29
N GLN A 117 -0.43 -8.51 33.61
CA GLN A 117 0.01 -9.59 32.75
C GLN A 117 -0.75 -9.59 31.41
N GLY A 118 -2.07 -9.41 31.45
CA GLY A 118 -2.89 -9.28 30.24
C GLY A 118 -2.44 -8.11 29.37
N GLN A 119 -2.04 -6.99 29.97
CA GLN A 119 -1.45 -5.86 29.26
C GLN A 119 -0.13 -6.24 28.57
N ARG A 120 0.81 -6.87 29.30
CA ARG A 120 2.10 -7.32 28.71
C ARG A 120 1.89 -8.30 27.56
N ASP A 121 0.94 -9.22 27.70
CA ASP A 121 0.63 -10.20 26.65
C ASP A 121 0.05 -9.52 25.40
N ALA A 122 -0.82 -8.51 25.58
CA ALA A 122 -1.34 -7.72 24.49
C ALA A 122 -0.24 -6.91 23.80
N GLU A 123 0.63 -6.24 24.57
CA GLU A 123 1.79 -5.50 24.05
C GLU A 123 2.75 -6.42 23.28
N SER A 124 3.01 -7.63 23.79
CA SER A 124 3.84 -8.62 23.11
C SER A 124 3.23 -9.07 21.77
N LYS A 125 1.91 -9.30 21.73
CA LYS A 125 1.20 -9.63 20.49
C LYS A 125 1.24 -8.49 19.48
N LEU A 126 1.02 -7.25 19.93
CA LEU A 126 1.14 -6.07 19.08
C LEU A 126 2.55 -5.93 18.50
N SER A 127 3.58 -6.07 19.33
CA SER A 127 4.98 -6.03 18.88
C SER A 127 5.28 -7.13 17.87
N SER A 128 4.76 -8.35 18.07
CA SER A 128 4.90 -9.45 17.10
C SER A 128 4.21 -9.14 15.76
N LEU A 129 3.02 -8.51 15.79
CA LEU A 129 2.30 -8.12 14.58
C LEU A 129 3.04 -7.02 13.83
N GLU A 130 3.49 -5.98 14.53
CA GLU A 130 4.31 -4.90 13.96
C GLU A 130 5.56 -5.47 13.27
N ALA A 131 6.28 -6.38 13.94
CA ALA A 131 7.43 -7.05 13.35
C ALA A 131 7.06 -7.84 12.08
N SER A 132 5.94 -8.57 12.09
CA SER A 132 5.49 -9.34 10.93
C SER A 132 5.11 -8.45 9.74
N ILE A 133 4.47 -7.30 9.99
CA ILE A 133 4.10 -6.32 8.97
C ILE A 133 5.37 -5.74 8.33
N ILE A 134 6.34 -5.32 9.15
CA ILE A 134 7.63 -4.81 8.65
C ILE A 134 8.33 -5.84 7.76
N ILE A 135 8.35 -7.12 8.17
CA ILE A 135 8.96 -8.19 7.37
C ILE A 135 8.23 -8.35 6.03
N ALA A 136 6.89 -8.34 6.03
CA ALA A 136 6.09 -8.48 4.82
C ALA A 136 6.31 -7.30 3.85
N GLU A 137 6.35 -6.06 4.36
CA GLU A 137 6.62 -4.87 3.56
C GLU A 137 8.02 -4.89 2.94
N VAL A 138 9.04 -5.28 3.70
CA VAL A 138 10.40 -5.44 3.17
C VAL A 138 10.45 -6.52 2.09
N GLN A 139 9.72 -7.64 2.25
CA GLN A 139 9.64 -8.66 1.21
C GLN A 139 8.96 -8.13 -0.07
N LYS A 140 7.87 -7.38 0.08
CA LYS A 140 7.18 -6.72 -1.05
C LYS A 140 8.14 -5.78 -1.79
N MET A 141 8.83 -4.90 -1.06
CA MET A 141 9.82 -3.98 -1.65
C MET A 141 10.94 -4.73 -2.39
N ARG A 142 11.41 -5.87 -1.86
CA ARG A 142 12.44 -6.68 -2.53
C ARG A 142 11.96 -7.23 -3.88
N VAL A 143 10.72 -7.68 -3.96
CA VAL A 143 10.13 -8.22 -5.20
C VAL A 143 9.96 -7.11 -6.23
N GLU A 144 9.39 -5.97 -5.82
CA GLU A 144 9.19 -4.81 -6.69
C GLU A 144 10.53 -4.26 -7.20
N MET A 145 11.53 -4.15 -6.33
CA MET A 145 12.87 -3.71 -6.69
C MET A 145 13.56 -4.69 -7.65
N ALA A 146 13.33 -6.00 -7.50
CA ALA A 146 13.83 -6.99 -8.44
C ALA A 146 13.15 -6.89 -9.82
N ALA A 147 11.88 -6.49 -9.89
CA ALA A 147 11.21 -6.20 -11.16
C ALA A 147 11.79 -4.93 -11.81
N MET A 148 11.87 -3.83 -11.05
CA MET A 148 12.45 -2.58 -11.54
C MET A 148 13.88 -2.74 -12.02
N LYS A 149 14.70 -3.57 -11.34
CA LYS A 149 16.07 -3.87 -11.77
C LYS A 149 16.10 -4.57 -13.13
N ARG A 150 15.22 -5.55 -13.37
CA ARG A 150 15.13 -6.23 -14.67
C ARG A 150 14.72 -5.28 -15.78
N ASP A 151 13.79 -4.37 -15.49
CA ASP A 151 13.35 -3.37 -16.47
C ASP A 151 14.49 -2.38 -16.79
N ALA A 152 15.22 -1.91 -15.79
CA ALA A 152 16.39 -1.05 -15.99
C ALA A 152 17.46 -1.74 -16.87
N GLU A 153 17.75 -3.03 -16.61
CA GLU A 153 18.67 -3.82 -17.42
C GLU A 153 18.16 -4.04 -18.86
N HIS A 154 16.84 -4.17 -19.05
CA HIS A 154 16.23 -4.28 -20.37
C HIS A 154 16.39 -2.97 -21.17
N TYR A 155 16.07 -1.82 -20.57
CA TYR A 155 16.26 -0.52 -21.22
C TYR A 155 17.74 -0.24 -21.51
N SER A 156 18.65 -0.57 -20.59
CA SER A 156 20.09 -0.44 -20.82
C SER A 156 20.57 -1.23 -22.05
N ARG A 157 20.06 -2.46 -22.25
CA ARG A 157 20.34 -3.26 -23.43
C ARG A 157 19.80 -2.64 -24.71
N GLN A 158 18.56 -2.16 -24.69
CA GLN A 158 17.95 -1.49 -25.84
C GLN A 158 18.73 -0.24 -26.25
N VAL A 159 19.11 0.61 -25.29
CA VAL A 159 19.92 1.81 -25.55
C VAL A 159 21.23 1.45 -26.23
N LYS A 160 21.94 0.41 -25.76
CA LYS A 160 23.19 -0.04 -26.40
C LYS A 160 22.98 -0.51 -27.84
N MET A 161 21.90 -1.25 -28.12
CA MET A 161 21.59 -1.67 -29.49
C MET A 161 21.29 -0.47 -30.41
N LEU A 162 20.49 0.48 -29.93
CA LEU A 162 20.17 1.69 -30.68
C LEU A 162 21.42 2.54 -30.95
N GLN A 163 22.32 2.67 -29.96
CA GLN A 163 23.60 3.33 -30.14
C GLN A 163 24.46 2.65 -31.22
N GLN A 164 24.52 1.31 -31.23
CA GLN A 164 25.24 0.57 -32.26
C GLN A 164 24.62 0.74 -33.66
N GLN A 165 23.29 0.76 -33.75
CA GLN A 165 22.60 1.01 -35.01
C GLN A 165 22.90 2.41 -35.53
N LEU A 166 22.81 3.42 -34.66
CA LEU A 166 23.11 4.80 -35.00
C LEU A 166 24.57 4.96 -35.47
N GLN A 167 25.52 4.29 -34.82
CA GLN A 167 26.92 4.34 -35.24
C GLN A 167 27.11 3.74 -36.63
N LYS A 168 26.50 2.57 -36.92
CA LYS A 168 26.57 1.94 -38.24
C LYS A 168 25.98 2.82 -39.33
N GLU A 169 24.85 3.47 -39.05
CA GLU A 169 24.22 4.41 -39.97
C GLU A 169 25.14 5.61 -40.21
N THR A 170 25.75 6.16 -39.16
CA THR A 170 26.74 7.25 -39.25
C THR A 170 27.94 6.85 -40.12
N ASP A 171 28.52 5.67 -39.89
CA ASP A 171 29.66 5.16 -40.67
C ASP A 171 29.30 4.96 -42.15
N LEU A 172 28.07 4.47 -42.41
CA LEU A 172 27.55 4.31 -43.77
C LEU A 172 27.39 5.67 -44.48
N HIS A 173 26.83 6.67 -43.79
CA HIS A 173 26.73 8.03 -44.32
C HIS A 173 28.10 8.63 -44.62
N LEU A 174 29.10 8.41 -43.76
CA LEU A 174 30.47 8.87 -43.97
C LEU A 174 31.11 8.21 -45.20
N ALA A 175 30.96 6.89 -45.34
CA ALA A 175 31.46 6.15 -46.51
C ALA A 175 30.79 6.62 -47.81
N LEU A 176 29.47 6.88 -47.78
CA LEU A 176 28.73 7.40 -48.92
C LEU A 176 29.19 8.81 -49.30
N ALA A 177 29.37 9.71 -48.31
CA ALA A 177 29.85 11.06 -48.54
C ALA A 177 31.25 11.06 -49.19
N SER A 178 32.17 10.23 -48.69
CA SER A 178 33.50 10.05 -49.28
C SER A 178 33.44 9.54 -50.73
N ALA A 179 32.58 8.54 -51.01
CA ALA A 179 32.41 8.03 -52.37
C ALA A 179 31.93 9.13 -53.34
N VAL A 180 30.96 9.95 -52.91
CA VAL A 180 30.45 11.07 -53.72
C VAL A 180 31.53 12.12 -54.00
N GLU A 181 32.34 12.49 -53.00
CA GLU A 181 33.46 13.43 -53.17
C GLU A 181 34.51 12.92 -54.17
N HIS A 182 34.74 11.60 -54.21
CA HIS A 182 35.70 10.98 -55.14
C HIS A 182 35.12 10.69 -56.54
N CYS A 183 33.80 10.69 -56.72
CA CYS A 183 33.14 10.58 -58.02
C CYS A 183 33.09 11.92 -58.80
N GLY A 184 33.48 13.04 -58.18
CA GLY A 184 33.41 14.38 -58.76
C GLY A 184 34.64 14.87 -59.54
N SER A 185 35.72 14.08 -59.64
CA SER A 185 36.93 14.49 -60.38
C SER A 185 36.92 13.97 -61.82
N PRO A 186 36.83 14.84 -62.85
CA PRO A 186 36.95 14.43 -64.24
C PRO A 186 38.43 14.26 -64.59
N SER A 187 39.03 13.12 -64.26
CA SER A 187 40.33 12.77 -64.81
C SER A 187 40.53 11.27 -64.93
N SER A 188 40.74 10.83 -66.18
CA SER A 188 41.47 9.64 -66.58
C SER A 188 40.72 8.29 -66.67
N SER A 189 40.22 8.01 -67.88
CA SER A 189 40.15 6.72 -68.57
C SER A 189 40.07 5.41 -67.74
N ALA A 190 38.86 4.96 -67.44
CA ALA A 190 38.51 3.55 -67.36
C ALA A 190 36.99 3.40 -67.54
N PRO A 191 36.48 2.41 -68.32
CA PRO A 191 35.05 2.16 -68.42
C PRO A 191 34.59 1.57 -67.08
N GLY A 192 33.95 2.41 -66.26
CA GLY A 192 33.52 2.08 -64.91
C GLY A 192 32.52 0.92 -64.91
N LYS A 193 32.92 -0.19 -64.27
CA LYS A 193 31.99 -1.22 -63.83
C LYS A 193 31.44 -0.78 -62.47
N LEU A 194 30.12 -0.60 -62.41
CA LEU A 194 29.41 -0.39 -61.16
C LEU A 194 29.72 -1.55 -60.19
N PRO A 195 29.72 -1.33 -58.86
CA PRO A 195 29.89 -2.39 -57.89
C PRO A 195 28.87 -3.51 -58.13
N ASP A 196 29.28 -4.78 -58.02
CA ASP A 196 28.46 -5.95 -58.39
C ASP A 196 27.04 -5.91 -57.80
N LYS A 197 26.89 -5.43 -56.56
CA LYS A 197 25.59 -5.32 -55.88
C LYS A 197 24.68 -4.24 -56.48
N ALA A 198 25.26 -3.14 -56.95
CA ALA A 198 24.51 -2.07 -57.62
C ALA A 198 24.06 -2.53 -59.02
N GLN A 199 24.90 -3.28 -59.73
CA GLN A 199 24.54 -3.88 -61.02
C GLN A 199 23.41 -4.91 -60.86
N GLU A 200 23.49 -5.80 -59.87
CA GLU A 200 22.44 -6.79 -59.54
C GLU A 200 21.09 -6.12 -59.21
N LEU A 201 21.12 -4.99 -58.48
CA LEU A 201 19.91 -4.22 -58.19
C LEU A 201 19.31 -3.58 -59.44
N LEU A 202 20.14 -3.03 -60.33
CA LEU A 202 19.68 -2.45 -61.60
C LEU A 202 19.08 -3.53 -62.51
N ASP A 203 19.70 -4.71 -62.58
CA ASP A 203 19.19 -5.84 -63.36
C ASP A 203 17.83 -6.32 -62.79
N SER A 204 17.69 -6.37 -61.47
CA SER A 204 16.42 -6.72 -60.79
C SER A 204 15.31 -5.70 -61.06
N ILE A 205 15.64 -4.40 -61.03
CA ILE A 205 14.71 -3.32 -61.37
C ILE A 205 14.24 -3.45 -62.82
N ALA A 206 15.16 -3.67 -63.76
CA ALA A 206 14.83 -3.83 -65.18
C ALA A 206 13.89 -5.04 -65.42
N VAL A 207 14.12 -6.17 -64.73
CA VAL A 207 13.24 -7.35 -64.81
C VAL A 207 11.84 -7.05 -64.26
N LEU A 208 11.75 -6.31 -63.15
CA LEU A 208 10.47 -5.90 -62.57
C LEU A 208 9.70 -4.97 -63.51
N GLU A 209 10.37 -3.98 -64.11
CA GLU A 209 9.75 -3.05 -65.08
C GLU A 209 9.16 -3.80 -66.28
N ILE A 210 9.90 -4.76 -66.84
CA ILE A 210 9.41 -5.61 -67.94
C ILE A 210 8.20 -6.43 -67.50
N THR A 211 8.22 -6.96 -66.28
CA THR A 211 7.12 -7.79 -65.75
C THR A 211 5.86 -6.96 -65.52
N VAL A 212 6.00 -5.77 -64.95
CA VAL A 212 4.88 -4.82 -64.77
C VAL A 212 4.32 -4.41 -66.13
N ALA A 213 5.16 -4.10 -67.12
CA ALA A 213 4.71 -3.76 -68.47
C ALA A 213 3.94 -4.93 -69.12
N LYS A 214 4.41 -6.17 -68.96
CA LYS A 214 3.71 -7.38 -69.45
C LYS A 214 2.37 -7.60 -68.77
N LEU A 215 2.30 -7.42 -67.44
CA LEU A 215 1.05 -7.53 -66.69
C LEU A 215 0.06 -6.44 -67.10
N GLN A 216 0.53 -5.21 -67.28
CA GLN A 216 -0.29 -4.11 -67.79
C GLN A 216 -0.78 -4.38 -69.21
N GLN A 217 0.06 -4.90 -70.10
CA GLN A 217 -0.34 -5.28 -71.46
C GLN A 217 -1.39 -6.40 -71.43
N ALA A 218 -1.16 -7.45 -70.63
CA ALA A 218 -2.10 -8.55 -70.46
C ALA A 218 -3.44 -8.08 -69.88
N LEU A 219 -3.44 -7.07 -69.00
CA LEU A 219 -4.66 -6.46 -68.49
C LEU A 219 -5.41 -5.67 -69.59
N HIS A 220 -4.69 -4.95 -70.45
CA HIS A 220 -5.32 -4.19 -71.55
C HIS A 220 -5.83 -5.08 -72.69
N GLN A 221 -5.20 -6.24 -72.91
CA GLN A 221 -5.49 -7.21 -73.98
C GLN A 221 -6.28 -8.45 -73.52
N GLY A 222 -6.50 -8.62 -72.21
CA GLY A 222 -7.03 -9.85 -71.64
C GLY A 222 -8.53 -10.07 -71.89
N PRO A 223 -8.98 -11.34 -71.92
CA PRO A 223 -10.38 -11.73 -72.17
C PRO A 223 -11.36 -11.27 -71.08
N TRP A 224 -10.85 -10.76 -69.95
CA TRP A 224 -11.64 -10.18 -68.87
C TRP A 224 -12.48 -8.96 -69.29
N LYS A 225 -12.09 -8.25 -70.37
CA LYS A 225 -12.93 -7.16 -70.93
C LYS A 225 -14.24 -7.69 -71.55
N HIS A 226 -14.22 -8.88 -72.15
CA HIS A 226 -15.44 -9.49 -72.69
C HIS A 226 -16.25 -10.17 -71.58
N ALA A 227 -15.58 -10.81 -70.62
CA ALA A 227 -16.26 -11.46 -69.49
C ALA A 227 -17.03 -10.47 -68.58
N ILE A 228 -16.53 -9.25 -68.38
CA ILE A 228 -17.24 -8.21 -67.61
C ILE A 228 -18.46 -7.68 -68.37
N ASN A 229 -18.35 -7.49 -69.70
CA ASN A 229 -19.48 -7.04 -70.52
C ASN A 229 -20.56 -8.12 -70.73
N ASP A 230 -20.17 -9.40 -70.79
CA ASP A 230 -21.12 -10.52 -70.90
C ASP A 230 -21.92 -10.68 -69.59
N GLN A 231 -21.31 -10.41 -68.44
CA GLN A 231 -21.98 -10.47 -67.13
C GLN A 231 -22.94 -9.29 -66.88
N GLU A 232 -22.71 -8.11 -67.47
CA GLU A 232 -23.67 -6.98 -67.44
C GLU A 232 -24.85 -7.17 -68.41
N LYS A 233 -24.65 -7.91 -69.50
CA LYS A 233 -25.72 -8.21 -70.47
C LYS A 233 -26.67 -9.31 -69.97
N GLU A 234 -26.19 -10.25 -69.16
CA GLU A 234 -27.03 -11.28 -68.52
C GLU A 234 -27.85 -10.74 -67.32
N ALA A 235 -27.40 -9.65 -66.70
CA ALA A 235 -28.11 -8.98 -65.61
C ALA A 235 -29.25 -8.04 -66.08
N THR A 236 -29.30 -7.67 -67.36
CA THR A 236 -30.31 -6.74 -67.90
C THR A 236 -31.50 -7.42 -68.60
N ASP A 237 -31.40 -8.71 -68.92
CA ASP A 237 -32.51 -9.50 -69.49
C ASP A 237 -33.31 -10.31 -68.44
N SER A 238 -32.94 -10.30 -67.15
CA SER A 238 -33.64 -11.08 -66.09
C SER A 238 -34.38 -10.26 -65.03
N TYR A 239 -34.45 -8.93 -65.15
CA TYR A 239 -35.16 -8.10 -64.15
C TYR A 239 -35.96 -6.98 -64.82
N SER A 240 -37.08 -7.37 -65.42
CA SER A 240 -38.22 -6.48 -65.64
C SER A 240 -39.47 -7.15 -65.07
N ASP A 241 -39.49 -7.34 -63.76
CA ASP A 241 -40.75 -7.39 -63.04
C ASP A 241 -40.59 -6.91 -61.60
N GLY A 242 -41.24 -5.78 -61.31
CA GLY A 242 -41.84 -5.52 -60.01
C GLY A 242 -40.95 -5.09 -58.84
N VAL A 243 -41.34 -3.92 -58.31
CA VAL A 243 -41.42 -3.58 -56.88
C VAL A 243 -40.29 -2.73 -56.30
N GLU A 244 -40.59 -1.42 -56.29
CA GLU A 244 -40.58 -0.48 -55.15
C GLU A 244 -39.65 -0.73 -53.94
N LYS A 245 -38.79 0.28 -53.68
CA LYS A 245 -38.62 1.08 -52.44
C LYS A 245 -37.16 1.54 -52.36
N GLU A 246 -36.92 2.84 -52.49
CA GLU A 246 -36.81 3.76 -51.34
C GLU A 246 -35.65 3.34 -50.42
N GLU A 247 -34.44 3.87 -50.64
CA GLU A 247 -33.58 4.28 -49.53
C GLU A 247 -32.38 5.15 -49.96
N ALA A 248 -32.34 6.33 -49.34
CA ALA A 248 -31.20 7.05 -48.80
C ALA A 248 -29.85 7.08 -49.55
N SER A 249 -29.56 8.27 -50.06
CA SER A 249 -28.22 8.84 -50.21
C SER A 249 -27.38 8.71 -48.93
N GLN A 250 -26.34 7.88 -48.91
CA GLN A 250 -25.22 8.04 -47.99
C GLN A 250 -23.91 7.47 -48.56
N THR A 251 -23.18 8.30 -49.29
CA THR A 251 -21.82 8.02 -49.77
C THR A 251 -20.84 8.09 -48.61
N GLN A 252 -20.49 6.94 -48.03
CA GLN A 252 -19.42 6.82 -47.06
C GLN A 252 -18.08 6.59 -47.77
N LYS A 253 -17.24 7.64 -47.73
CA LYS A 253 -15.86 7.67 -48.19
C LYS A 253 -14.99 6.78 -47.28
N VAL A 254 -14.31 5.80 -47.86
CA VAL A 254 -13.28 4.97 -47.20
C VAL A 254 -12.07 5.86 -46.85
N PRO A 255 -11.57 5.87 -45.61
CA PRO A 255 -10.38 6.64 -45.25
C PRO A 255 -9.11 5.87 -45.59
N THR A 256 -8.31 6.43 -46.49
CA THR A 256 -6.93 6.04 -46.76
C THR A 256 -6.02 6.32 -45.56
N ALA A 257 -5.25 5.31 -45.15
CA ALA A 257 -4.24 5.38 -44.10
C ALA A 257 -3.08 6.28 -44.53
N SER A 258 -3.09 7.55 -44.12
CA SER A 258 -1.94 8.46 -44.15
C SER A 258 -2.20 9.64 -43.24
N SER A 259 -2.13 9.45 -41.92
CA SER A 259 -2.05 10.56 -40.97
C SER A 259 -1.56 10.08 -39.59
N LEU A 260 -0.31 9.59 -39.54
CA LEU A 260 0.42 9.55 -38.27
C LEU A 260 0.72 11.00 -37.86
N LYS A 261 -0.05 11.52 -36.90
CA LYS A 261 0.16 12.86 -36.32
C LYS A 261 1.52 12.86 -35.63
N VAL A 262 2.49 13.53 -36.26
CA VAL A 262 3.77 13.89 -35.64
C VAL A 262 3.47 14.73 -34.41
N ILE A 263 3.84 14.24 -33.23
CA ILE A 263 3.71 14.99 -31.97
C ILE A 263 4.59 16.25 -32.09
N PRO A 264 4.02 17.45 -31.91
CA PRO A 264 4.79 18.69 -31.94
C PRO A 264 5.98 18.62 -30.99
N THR A 265 7.16 19.04 -31.44
CA THR A 265 8.43 19.01 -30.69
C THR A 265 8.35 19.72 -29.34
N SER A 266 7.47 20.72 -29.21
CA SER A 266 7.19 21.44 -27.97
C SER A 266 6.53 20.56 -26.89
N ILE A 267 5.68 19.60 -27.27
CA ILE A 267 5.05 18.65 -26.34
C ILE A 267 6.07 17.60 -25.91
N ARG A 268 6.90 17.12 -26.85
CA ARG A 268 7.99 16.19 -26.53
C ARG A 268 8.98 16.80 -25.55
N GLN A 269 9.36 18.06 -25.74
CA GLN A 269 10.31 18.73 -24.84
C GLN A 269 9.73 18.93 -23.43
N ARG A 270 8.45 19.33 -23.32
CA ARG A 270 7.77 19.45 -22.03
C ARG A 270 7.72 18.13 -21.26
N MET A 271 7.45 17.02 -21.95
CA MET A 271 7.48 15.69 -21.33
C MET A 271 8.90 15.30 -20.87
N ILE A 272 9.94 15.66 -21.62
CA ILE A 272 11.34 15.42 -21.22
C ILE A 272 11.69 16.22 -19.97
N ASP A 273 11.28 17.49 -19.89
CA ASP A 273 11.57 18.36 -18.75
C ASP A 273 10.82 17.90 -17.48
N GLU A 274 9.55 17.47 -17.60
CA GLU A 274 8.77 16.90 -16.50
C GLU A 274 9.37 15.58 -15.99
N LEU A 275 9.79 14.69 -16.90
CA LEU A 275 10.44 13.43 -16.52
C LEU A 275 11.80 13.68 -15.86
N SER A 276 12.56 14.67 -16.32
CA SER A 276 13.85 15.04 -15.72
C SER A 276 13.67 15.59 -14.30
N SER A 277 12.66 16.46 -14.09
CA SER A 277 12.30 16.96 -12.76
C SER A 277 11.89 15.84 -11.80
N TYR A 278 11.13 14.86 -12.28
CA TYR A 278 10.70 13.71 -11.47
C TYR A 278 11.89 12.81 -11.08
N PHE A 279 12.86 12.62 -11.97
CA PHE A 279 14.08 11.87 -11.69
C PHE A 279 14.98 12.57 -10.67
N GLU A 280 15.18 13.89 -10.78
CA GLU A 280 15.98 14.65 -9.80
C GLU A 280 15.35 14.64 -8.39
N LEU A 281 14.02 14.71 -8.31
CA LEU A 281 13.31 14.65 -7.03
C LEU A 281 13.46 13.28 -6.37
N ASN A 282 13.41 12.22 -7.18
CA ASN A 282 13.56 10.85 -6.71
C ASN A 282 15.01 10.55 -6.28
N GLU A 283 16.01 11.05 -6.98
CA GLU A 283 17.41 10.95 -6.55
C GLU A 283 17.65 11.62 -5.19
N ARG A 284 17.07 12.81 -4.96
CA ARG A 284 17.18 13.50 -3.66
C ARG A 284 16.52 12.70 -2.53
N GLN A 285 15.38 12.07 -2.78
CA GLN A 285 14.72 11.21 -1.79
C GLN A 285 15.54 9.95 -1.49
N VAL A 286 16.11 9.30 -2.51
CA VAL A 286 16.97 8.11 -2.33
C VAL A 286 18.23 8.45 -1.54
N VAL A 287 18.86 9.61 -1.80
CA VAL A 287 20.02 10.07 -1.02
C VAL A 287 19.64 10.38 0.44
N GLY A 288 18.45 10.94 0.68
CA GLY A 288 17.90 11.16 2.02
C GLY A 288 17.71 9.84 2.79
N LEU A 289 17.05 8.85 2.17
CA LEU A 289 16.85 7.52 2.75
C LEU A 289 18.17 6.77 3.00
N GLN A 290 19.18 6.95 2.13
CA GLN A 290 20.53 6.42 2.37
C GLN A 290 21.24 7.08 3.56
N ALA A 291 20.98 8.36 3.84
CA ALA A 291 21.53 9.03 5.01
C ALA A 291 20.87 8.52 6.30
N GLU A 292 19.55 8.37 6.30
CA GLU A 292 18.79 7.85 7.45
C GLU A 292 19.17 6.41 7.80
N THR A 293 19.30 5.53 6.79
CA THR A 293 19.75 4.15 7.00
C THR A 293 21.17 4.07 7.58
N LYS A 294 22.08 4.99 7.21
CA LYS A 294 23.42 5.09 7.83
C LYS A 294 23.34 5.50 9.31
N VAL A 295 22.42 6.40 9.66
CA VAL A 295 22.21 6.83 11.06
C VAL A 295 21.64 5.67 11.88
N VAL A 296 20.61 4.97 11.37
CA VAL A 296 20.00 3.81 12.04
C VAL A 296 21.04 2.71 12.27
N LYS A 297 21.85 2.39 11.25
CA LYS A 297 22.94 1.41 11.38
C LYS A 297 23.95 1.79 12.48
N LYS A 298 24.34 3.06 12.55
CA LYS A 298 25.27 3.55 13.59
C LYS A 298 24.68 3.47 15.01
N VAL A 299 23.36 3.65 15.15
CA VAL A 299 22.67 3.49 16.44
C VAL A 299 22.62 2.02 16.85
N ILE A 300 22.32 1.11 15.90
CA ILE A 300 22.33 -0.34 16.13
C ILE A 300 23.71 -0.81 16.56
N ASP A 301 24.77 -0.47 15.80
CA ASP A 301 26.15 -0.85 16.11
C ASP A 301 26.57 -0.35 17.52
N LYS A 302 26.17 0.87 17.89
CA LYS A 302 26.44 1.43 19.22
C LYS A 302 25.65 0.71 20.33
N GLY A 303 24.42 0.28 20.05
CA GLY A 303 23.61 -0.54 20.94
C GLY A 303 24.23 -1.92 21.18
N GLU A 304 24.66 -2.59 20.11
CA GLU A 304 25.33 -3.90 20.18
C GLU A 304 26.62 -3.85 21.00
N ILE A 305 27.45 -2.82 20.81
CA ILE A 305 28.67 -2.61 21.60
C ILE A 305 28.33 -2.46 23.10
N LYS A 306 27.27 -1.72 23.44
CA LYS A 306 26.86 -1.50 24.83
C LYS A 306 26.31 -2.78 25.48
N ILE A 307 25.52 -3.57 24.75
CA ILE A 307 25.03 -4.88 25.21
C ILE A 307 26.21 -5.84 25.45
N ARG A 308 27.19 -5.86 24.54
CA ARG A 308 28.39 -6.70 24.68
C ARG A 308 29.25 -6.31 25.89
N MET A 309 29.36 -5.02 26.22
CA MET A 309 30.07 -4.56 27.43
C MET A 309 29.34 -4.97 28.71
N LEU A 310 28.01 -4.88 28.75
CA LEU A 310 27.22 -5.31 29.90
C LEU A 310 27.31 -6.81 30.15
N LEU A 311 27.32 -7.64 29.10
CA LEU A 311 27.48 -9.08 29.19
C LEU A 311 28.89 -9.54 29.59
N LYS A 312 29.94 -8.74 29.28
CA LYS A 312 31.32 -9.06 29.70
C LYS A 312 31.64 -8.64 31.13
N GLY A 313 30.90 -7.70 31.70
CA GLY A 313 31.08 -7.25 33.09
C GLY A 313 30.49 -8.19 34.14
N SER A 314 29.82 -9.29 33.74
CA SER A 314 29.11 -10.20 34.65
C SER A 314 29.86 -11.50 34.98
N ASN A 315 31.07 -11.71 34.43
CA ASN A 315 31.78 -13.00 34.47
C ASN A 315 33.17 -12.95 35.15
N SER A 316 33.44 -11.99 36.06
CA SER A 316 34.79 -11.83 36.65
C SER A 316 34.96 -12.20 38.12
N ASP A 317 33.96 -12.76 38.81
CA ASP A 317 34.03 -12.96 40.27
C ASP A 317 34.03 -14.43 40.75
N ASP A 318 34.27 -15.42 39.88
CA ASP A 318 34.31 -16.86 40.25
C ASP A 318 35.67 -17.54 39.98
N ASP A 319 36.79 -16.84 40.23
CA ASP A 319 38.13 -17.46 40.34
C ASP A 319 38.77 -17.09 41.69
N PHE A 320 38.20 -17.63 42.77
CA PHE A 320 38.88 -17.78 44.06
C PHE A 320 38.57 -19.17 44.60
N LEU A 321 39.42 -20.15 44.26
CA LEU A 321 39.74 -21.35 45.06
C LEU A 321 41.06 -21.96 44.56
#